data_AF-A0A3D5YFL8-F1
#
_entry.id   AF-A0A3D5YFL8-F1
#
_cell.length_a   1.000
_cell.length_b   1.000
_cell.length_c   1.000
_cell.angle_alpha   90.00
_cell.angle_beta   90.00
_cell.angle_gamma   90.00
#
_symmetry.space_group_name_H-M   'P 1'
#
loop_
_entity.id
_entity.type
_entity.pdbx_description
1 polymer ?
#
loop_
_entity_poly.entity_id
_entity_poly.type
_entity_poly.pdbx_seq_one_letter_code
_entity_poly.pdbx_strand_id
1 'polypeptide(L)'
;MHLASCPQECRPAQCQIPENVLACSLGLDSCPQECIYGATSGNTTSYWTNWLNRDGPSGNGDYETYADFMPVPCKDGYQPIDVKFIRADESETTQTIHFSSKGGYCLNSENSK
;
A
#
# COMPACT_ATOMS: atom_id res chain seq x y z
N MET A 1 -38.67 11.58 16.26
CA MET A 1 -37.27 11.81 16.68
C MET A 1 -36.85 10.56 17.45
N HIS A 2 -35.96 9.67 17.03
CA HIS A 2 -34.84 9.77 16.11
C HIS A 2 -34.78 8.54 15.19
N LEU A 3 -34.59 8.79 13.90
CA LEU A 3 -34.11 7.82 12.93
C LEU A 3 -32.58 7.82 13.00
N ALA A 4 -31.98 6.63 13.10
CA ALA A 4 -30.73 6.27 12.42
C ALA A 4 -30.44 4.78 12.69
N SER A 5 -31.25 3.90 12.11
CA SER A 5 -30.80 2.52 11.85
C SER A 5 -29.70 2.60 10.78
N CYS A 6 -28.50 2.13 11.12
CA CYS A 6 -27.36 2.05 10.20
C CYS A 6 -27.78 1.30 8.93
N PRO A 7 -27.60 1.86 7.72
CA PRO A 7 -27.99 1.15 6.52
C PRO A 7 -27.14 -0.10 6.38
N GLN A 8 -27.83 -1.25 6.45
CA GLN A 8 -27.35 -2.55 6.03
C GLN A 8 -27.21 -2.52 4.50
N GLU A 9 -26.07 -2.05 4.00
CA GLU A 9 -25.69 -2.30 2.61
C GLU A 9 -24.51 -3.27 2.60
N CYS A 10 -24.84 -4.57 2.59
CA CYS A 10 -23.88 -5.60 2.23
C CYS A 10 -23.60 -5.47 0.72
N ARG A 11 -22.46 -4.89 0.37
CA ARG A 11 -21.87 -4.98 -0.98
C ARG A 11 -20.68 -5.94 -0.90
N PRO A 12 -20.43 -6.75 -1.94
CA PRO A 12 -19.73 -8.01 -1.82
C PRO A 12 -18.27 -7.81 -1.43
N ALA A 13 -17.78 -8.71 -0.61
CA ALA A 13 -16.40 -8.74 -0.19
C ALA A 13 -15.58 -9.41 -1.31
N GLN A 14 -15.24 -8.60 -2.31
CA GLN A 14 -14.13 -8.84 -3.22
C GLN A 14 -12.99 -7.95 -2.75
N CYS A 15 -11.74 -8.37 -2.96
CA CYS A 15 -10.55 -7.55 -2.74
C CYS A 15 -10.85 -6.14 -3.31
N GLN A 16 -10.62 -5.07 -2.56
CA GLN A 16 -10.81 -3.72 -3.08
C GLN A 16 -9.45 -3.22 -3.51
N ILE A 17 -9.40 -2.48 -4.63
CA ILE A 17 -8.17 -1.97 -5.25
C ILE A 17 -7.30 -1.28 -4.20
N PRO A 18 -6.25 -1.95 -3.68
CA PRO A 18 -5.41 -1.37 -2.66
C PRO A 18 -4.33 -0.60 -3.40
N GLU A 19 -4.50 0.71 -3.55
CA GLU A 19 -3.41 1.53 -4.08
C GLU A 19 -2.30 1.57 -3.03
N ASN A 20 -1.05 1.44 -3.46
CA ASN A 20 0.08 1.53 -2.53
C ASN A 20 1.15 2.54 -2.93
N VAL A 21 1.91 3.00 -1.95
CA VAL A 21 3.13 3.78 -2.18
C VAL A 21 4.29 3.07 -1.51
N LEU A 22 5.44 3.12 -2.15
CA LEU A 22 6.67 2.55 -1.61
C LEU A 22 7.60 3.69 -1.20
N ALA A 23 8.18 3.59 0.01
CA ALA A 23 9.30 4.43 0.39
C ALA A 23 10.56 3.83 -0.21
N CYS A 24 11.26 4.56 -1.05
CA CYS A 24 12.50 4.16 -1.68
C CYS A 24 13.68 4.79 -0.95
N SER A 25 14.77 4.06 -0.71
CA SER A 25 16.00 4.59 -0.11
C SER A 25 17.27 4.03 -0.77
N LEU A 26 18.35 4.81 -0.80
CA LEU A 26 19.70 4.39 -1.23
C LEU A 26 20.36 3.51 -0.15
N GLY A 27 19.84 2.30 0.08
CA GLY A 27 20.54 1.16 0.70
C GLY A 27 21.58 1.44 1.80
N LEU A 28 21.30 2.34 2.75
CA LEU A 28 22.13 2.47 3.95
C LEU A 28 21.68 1.39 4.93
N ASP A 29 22.33 0.22 4.82
CA ASP A 29 22.18 -0.90 5.74
C ASP A 29 22.66 -0.52 7.15
N SER A 30 21.77 0.11 7.93
CA SER A 30 21.66 -0.04 9.38
C SER A 30 20.58 0.90 9.89
N CYS A 31 19.44 0.35 10.30
CA CYS A 31 18.58 1.06 11.25
C CYS A 31 19.33 1.10 12.61
N PRO A 32 19.38 2.25 13.27
CA PRO A 32 18.41 2.38 14.35
C PRO A 32 17.43 3.52 14.10
N GLN A 33 16.20 3.27 14.57
CA GLN A 33 15.10 4.19 14.67
C GLN A 33 15.59 5.52 15.28
N GLU A 34 15.52 6.60 14.53
CA GLU A 34 15.14 7.89 15.09
C GLU A 34 14.39 8.65 13.99
N CYS A 35 13.07 8.64 14.10
CA CYS A 35 12.19 9.75 13.78
C CYS A 35 12.51 10.53 12.48
N ILE A 36 11.87 10.17 11.35
CA ILE A 36 11.77 11.01 10.14
C ILE A 36 10.83 12.21 10.40
N TYR A 37 11.12 12.98 11.45
CA TYR A 37 10.47 14.25 11.77
C TYR A 37 11.47 15.38 12.06
N GLY A 38 12.76 15.20 11.71
CA GLY A 38 13.78 16.19 12.07
C GLY A 38 15.11 16.19 11.32
N ALA A 39 15.25 15.52 10.17
CA ALA A 39 16.50 15.61 9.40
C ALA A 39 16.57 16.96 8.64
N THR A 40 17.13 17.97 9.32
CA THR A 40 17.62 19.18 8.66
C THR A 40 18.94 18.87 7.95
N SER A 41 19.09 19.42 6.73
CA SER A 41 20.27 19.39 5.84
C SER A 41 20.40 18.24 4.82
N GLY A 42 19.72 18.40 3.69
CA GLY A 42 20.40 18.41 2.38
C GLY A 42 20.77 17.09 1.70
N ASN A 43 20.31 15.93 2.17
CA ASN A 43 20.44 14.68 1.40
C ASN A 43 19.15 13.87 1.46
N THR A 44 18.29 14.00 0.45
CA THR A 44 17.06 13.19 0.31
C THR A 44 17.44 11.77 -0.12
N THR A 45 18.02 11.01 0.79
CA THR A 45 18.37 9.60 0.57
C THR A 45 17.13 8.71 0.52
N SER A 46 15.93 9.25 0.78
CA SER A 46 14.65 8.56 0.62
C SER A 46 13.52 9.44 0.06
N TYR A 47 12.54 8.81 -0.59
CA TYR A 47 11.32 9.44 -1.10
C TYR A 47 10.17 8.43 -1.20
N TRP A 48 8.92 8.91 -1.21
CA TRP A 48 7.75 8.10 -1.53
C TRP A 48 7.45 8.15 -3.04
N THR A 49 7.01 7.04 -3.60
CA THR A 49 6.47 6.99 -4.98
C THR A 49 5.11 7.67 -5.06
N ASN A 50 4.60 7.86 -6.29
CA ASN A 50 3.16 8.07 -6.48
C ASN A 50 2.38 6.82 -6.08
N TRP A 51 1.08 6.96 -5.85
CA TRP A 51 0.17 5.83 -5.67
C TRP A 51 0.26 4.90 -6.88
N LEU A 52 0.40 3.62 -6.59
CA LEU A 52 0.59 2.54 -7.52
C LEU A 52 -0.68 1.68 -7.49
N ASN A 53 -1.27 1.52 -8.67
CA ASN A 53 -2.52 0.82 -8.90
C ASN A 53 -2.42 0.21 -10.30
N ARG A 54 -1.93 -1.03 -10.38
CA ARG A 54 -1.70 -1.75 -11.62
C ARG A 54 -2.69 -2.89 -11.76
N ASP A 55 -3.03 -3.54 -10.65
CA ASP A 55 -3.93 -4.67 -10.63
C ASP A 55 -5.31 -4.26 -10.11
N GLY A 56 -6.28 -5.15 -10.35
CA GLY A 56 -7.61 -5.01 -9.79
C GLY A 56 -8.07 -6.34 -9.23
N PRO A 57 -9.21 -6.40 -8.52
CA PRO A 57 -9.56 -7.54 -7.68
C PRO A 57 -10.10 -8.76 -8.41
N SER A 58 -9.89 -8.81 -9.71
CA SER A 58 -10.30 -9.91 -10.58
C SER A 58 -9.50 -11.18 -10.29
N GLY A 59 -10.00 -12.33 -10.75
CA GLY A 59 -9.33 -13.60 -10.49
C GLY A 59 -9.26 -13.94 -9.00
N ASN A 60 -8.05 -14.10 -8.47
CA ASN A 60 -7.83 -14.62 -7.11
C ASN A 60 -7.55 -13.54 -6.06
N GLY A 61 -7.41 -12.27 -6.44
CA GLY A 61 -7.03 -11.21 -5.53
C GLY A 61 -6.60 -9.96 -6.28
N ASP A 62 -5.95 -9.06 -5.57
CA ASP A 62 -5.38 -7.83 -6.09
C ASP A 62 -3.94 -7.70 -5.57
N TYR A 63 -3.00 -7.51 -6.48
CA TYR A 63 -1.57 -7.63 -6.23
C TYR A 63 -0.83 -6.38 -6.69
N GLU A 64 -0.32 -5.64 -5.72
CA GLU A 64 0.52 -4.46 -5.95
C GLU A 64 1.91 -4.70 -5.40
N THR A 65 2.72 -5.44 -6.16
CA THR A 65 4.09 -5.79 -5.76
C THR A 65 5.14 -4.97 -6.50
N TYR A 66 6.27 -4.69 -5.88
CA TYR A 66 7.33 -3.84 -6.46
C TYR A 66 7.84 -4.36 -7.81
N ALA A 67 7.99 -5.68 -7.94
CA ALA A 67 8.53 -6.32 -9.15
C ALA A 67 7.55 -6.34 -10.33
N ASP A 68 6.30 -6.02 -10.04
CA ASP A 68 5.15 -6.16 -10.92
C ASP A 68 4.89 -4.89 -11.76
N PHE A 69 5.57 -3.78 -11.42
CA PHE A 69 5.51 -2.51 -12.14
C PHE A 69 6.68 -2.35 -13.11
N MET A 70 6.39 -1.81 -14.28
CA MET A 70 7.39 -1.39 -15.26
C MET A 70 7.07 0.03 -15.77
N PRO A 71 7.99 1.01 -15.60
CA PRO A 71 9.29 0.88 -14.92
C PRO A 71 9.13 0.55 -13.43
N VAL A 72 10.19 0.00 -12.82
CA VAL A 72 10.18 -0.27 -11.38
C VAL A 72 9.94 1.04 -10.60
N PRO A 73 9.19 1.03 -9.48
CA PRO A 73 8.76 2.27 -8.83
C PRO A 73 9.89 3.10 -8.24
N CYS A 74 10.95 2.45 -7.75
CA CYS A 74 12.14 3.12 -7.26
C CYS A 74 13.13 3.37 -8.40
N LYS A 75 13.66 4.60 -8.48
CA LYS A 75 14.79 4.99 -9.33
C LYS A 75 16.00 4.08 -9.10
N ASP A 76 16.85 3.98 -10.12
CA ASP A 76 18.08 3.19 -10.08
C ASP A 76 18.91 3.46 -8.83
N GLY A 77 19.37 2.39 -8.18
CA GLY A 77 20.13 2.43 -6.93
C GLY A 77 19.30 2.52 -5.65
N TYR A 78 18.00 2.82 -5.74
CA TYR A 78 17.10 2.82 -4.58
C TYR A 78 16.40 1.47 -4.41
N GLN A 79 16.12 1.10 -3.16
CA GLN A 79 15.34 -0.10 -2.81
C GLN A 79 14.15 0.30 -1.93
N PRO A 80 13.03 -0.44 -1.99
CA PRO A 80 11.87 -0.09 -1.20
C PRO A 80 12.04 -0.58 0.25
N ILE A 81 11.85 0.33 1.20
CA ILE A 81 12.11 0.16 2.63
C ILE A 81 10.83 0.17 3.48
N ASP A 82 9.72 0.68 2.93
CA ASP A 82 8.43 0.75 3.60
C ASP A 82 7.29 0.84 2.58
N VAL A 83 6.05 0.57 3.00
CA VAL A 83 4.85 0.62 2.16
C VAL A 83 3.68 1.23 2.92
N LYS A 84 2.82 1.97 2.21
CA LYS A 84 1.50 2.37 2.71
C LYS A 84 0.43 1.95 1.72
N PHE A 85 -0.74 1.61 2.24
CA PHE A 85 -1.91 1.22 1.46
C PHE A 85 -3.06 2.18 1.71
N ILE A 86 -3.84 2.39 0.67
CA ILE A 86 -5.13 3.07 0.73
C ILE A 86 -6.10 2.33 -0.18
N ARG A 87 -7.39 2.39 0.13
CA ARG A 87 -8.38 1.99 -0.89
C ARG A 87 -8.41 3.04 -1.99
N ALA A 88 -8.71 2.64 -3.22
CA ALA A 88 -8.93 3.59 -4.33
C ALA A 88 -10.03 4.65 -4.06
N ASP A 89 -10.91 4.42 -3.07
CA ASP A 89 -11.92 5.40 -2.61
C ASP A 89 -11.55 6.11 -1.30
N GLU A 90 -10.29 5.99 -0.87
CA GLU A 90 -9.69 6.62 0.31
C GLU A 90 -10.30 6.25 1.66
N SER A 91 -11.20 5.27 1.71
CA SER A 91 -11.86 4.89 2.96
C SER A 91 -11.18 3.71 3.66
N GLU A 92 -11.50 3.54 4.94
CA GLU A 92 -10.92 2.47 5.76
C GLU A 92 -11.36 1.08 5.27
N THR A 93 -10.51 0.08 5.46
CA THR A 93 -10.80 -1.32 5.11
C THR A 93 -10.66 -2.23 6.30
N THR A 94 -11.52 -3.26 6.36
CA THR A 94 -11.39 -4.38 7.30
C THR A 94 -10.84 -5.63 6.61
N GLN A 95 -10.37 -5.49 5.36
CA GLN A 95 -9.84 -6.61 4.60
C GLN A 95 -8.49 -7.08 5.14
N THR A 96 -8.24 -8.38 5.04
CA THR A 96 -6.92 -8.96 5.29
C THR A 96 -6.00 -8.59 4.13
N ILE A 97 -4.95 -7.81 4.45
CA ILE A 97 -3.92 -7.37 3.50
C ILE A 97 -2.58 -7.97 3.95
N HIS A 98 -1.89 -8.62 3.02
CA HIS A 98 -0.53 -9.11 3.21
C HIS A 98 0.45 -8.11 2.61
N PHE A 99 1.46 -7.69 3.38
CA PHE A 99 2.39 -6.67 2.91
C PHE A 99 3.81 -6.84 3.42
N SER A 100 4.73 -6.21 2.70
CA SER A 100 6.14 -6.04 3.06
C SER A 100 6.64 -4.71 2.48
N SER A 101 7.91 -4.37 2.72
CA SER A 101 8.52 -3.22 2.05
C SER A 101 8.49 -3.33 0.51
N LYS A 102 8.19 -4.49 -0.08
CA LYS A 102 8.10 -4.70 -1.53
C LYS A 102 6.67 -4.62 -2.08
N GLY A 103 5.73 -4.03 -1.34
CA GLY A 103 4.33 -3.94 -1.74
C GLY A 103 3.46 -4.95 -1.00
N GLY A 104 2.29 -5.25 -1.54
CA GLY A 104 1.34 -6.13 -0.88
C GLY A 104 0.22 -6.60 -1.78
N TYR A 105 -0.65 -7.41 -1.21
CA TYR A 105 -1.76 -8.03 -1.92
C TYR A 105 -2.91 -8.35 -0.96
N CYS A 106 -4.12 -8.47 -1.49
CA CYS A 106 -5.20 -9.19 -0.82
C CYS A 106 -5.66 -10.38 -1.65
N LEU A 107 -6.11 -11.44 -0.97
CA LEU A 107 -6.68 -12.62 -1.61
C LEU A 107 -8.19 -12.59 -1.50
N ASN A 108 -8.88 -12.93 -2.59
CA ASN A 108 -10.33 -13.04 -2.62
C ASN A 108 -10.82 -14.11 -1.63
N SER A 109 -10.09 -15.21 -1.42
CA SER A 109 -10.45 -16.29 -0.49
C SER A 109 -10.38 -15.90 0.99
N GLU A 110 -9.57 -14.92 1.35
CA GLU A 110 -9.44 -14.42 2.73
C GLU A 110 -10.40 -13.28 3.03
N ASN A 111 -11.01 -12.75 1.97
CA ASN A 111 -11.89 -11.60 1.99
C ASN A 111 -13.23 -11.91 1.37
N SER A 112 -13.56 -13.19 1.13
CA SER A 112 -14.87 -13.65 0.68
C SER A 112 -15.77 -13.80 1.90
N LYS A 113 -16.94 -13.15 1.88
CA LYS A 113 -17.99 -13.43 2.87
C LYS A 113 -18.64 -14.78 2.59
#